data_AF-A0A5S9MJP7-F1
#
_entry.id   AF-A0A5S9MJP7-F1
#
_cell.length_a   1.000
_cell.length_b   1.000
_cell.length_c   1.000
_cell.angle_alpha   90.00
_cell.angle_beta   90.00
_cell.angle_gamma   90.00
#
_symmetry.space_group_name_H-M   'P 1'
#
loop_
_entity.id
_entity.type
_entity.pdbx_description
1 polymer ?
#
loop_
_entity_poly.entity_id
_entity_poly.type
_entity_poly.pdbx_seq_one_letter_code
_entity_poly.pdbx_strand_id
1 'polypeptide(L)' 'MNKTVDLYVYGRDVLCASCVNLPSSKDTFEWLDAALKRKYPNQPFRITYIDIEHPPENEQNKKGIV' A
#
# COMPACT_ATOMS: atom_id res chain seq x y z
N MET A 1 -4.65 -13.15 -21.14
CA MET A 1 -5.32 -12.91 -19.84
C MET A 1 -4.54 -11.85 -19.08
N ASN A 2 -5.13 -10.69 -18.80
CA ASN A 2 -4.54 -9.75 -17.85
C ASN A 2 -4.82 -10.26 -16.44
N LYS A 3 -3.77 -10.61 -15.70
CA LYS A 3 -3.89 -11.02 -14.30
C LYS A 3 -4.10 -9.78 -13.44
N THR A 4 -5.07 -9.85 -12.53
CA THR A 4 -5.24 -8.83 -11.51
C THR A 4 -4.01 -8.84 -10.60
N VAL A 5 -3.42 -7.67 -10.36
CA VAL A 5 -2.25 -7.52 -9.48
C VAL A 5 -2.69 -6.95 -8.15
N ASP A 6 -2.44 -7.68 -7.07
CA ASP A 6 -2.61 -7.16 -5.71
C ASP A 6 -1.27 -6.58 -5.22
N LEU A 7 -1.30 -5.32 -4.81
CA LEU A 7 -0.18 -4.60 -4.21
C LEU A 7 -0.47 -4.36 -2.74
N TYR A 8 0.51 -4.65 -1.89
CA TYR A 8 0.43 -4.44 -0.45
C TYR A 8 1.49 -3.41 -0.05
N VAL A 9 1.06 -2.28 0.48
CA VAL A 9 1.95 -1.23 0.99
C VAL A 9 1.98 -1.34 2.50
N TYR A 10 3.11 -1.81 3.02
CA TYR A 10 3.34 -1.90 4.45
C TYR A 10 3.91 -0.59 4.95
N GLY A 11 3.24 -0.01 5.92
CA GLY A 11 3.61 1.29 6.47
C GLY A 11 3.24 1.39 7.93
N ARG A 12 3.59 2.53 8.51
CA ARG A 12 3.17 2.88 9.86
C ARG A 12 2.78 4.35 9.91
N ASP A 13 1.82 4.69 10.75
CA ASP A 13 1.35 6.08 10.88
C ASP A 13 2.44 7.00 11.48
N VAL A 14 3.35 6.44 12.28
CA VAL A 14 4.41 7.20 12.93
C VAL A 14 5.55 7.47 11.95
N LEU A 15 5.79 8.74 11.63
CA LEU A 15 6.96 9.16 10.86
C LEU A 15 8.26 8.68 11.53
N CYS A 16 9.15 8.06 10.76
CA CYS A 16 10.46 7.69 11.27
C CYS A 16 11.27 8.97 11.55
N ALA A 17 12.02 9.02 12.65
CA ALA A 17 12.86 10.16 13.02
C ALA A 17 13.90 10.52 11.94
N SER A 18 14.25 9.58 11.07
CA SER A 18 15.15 9.80 9.92
C SER A 18 14.43 10.30 8.66
N CYS A 19 13.10 10.28 8.62
CA CYS A 19 12.28 10.52 7.43
C CYS A 19 11.33 11.72 7.56
N VAL A 20 11.65 12.68 8.43
CA VAL A 20 10.79 13.83 8.76
C VAL A 20 10.42 14.70 7.54
N ASN A 21 11.25 14.70 6.51
CA ASN A 21 11.02 15.43 5.25
C ASN A 21 10.45 14.55 4.12
N LEU A 22 10.22 13.26 4.37
CA LEU A 22 9.66 12.33 3.39
C LEU A 22 8.15 12.19 3.62
N PRO A 23 7.37 11.94 2.56
CA PRO A 23 5.94 11.71 2.68
C PRO A 23 5.66 10.53 3.62
N SER A 24 4.51 10.58 4.30
CA SER A 24 4.09 9.46 5.15
C SER A 24 3.85 8.21 4.30
N SER A 25 3.78 7.04 4.95
CA SER A 25 3.45 5.80 4.25
C SER A 25 2.06 5.86 3.59
N LYS A 26 1.13 6.64 4.15
CA LYS A 26 -0.20 6.89 3.57
C LYS A 26 -0.12 7.79 2.33
N ASP A 27 0.61 8.89 2.39
CA ASP A 27 0.81 9.78 1.23
C ASP A 27 1.47 9.01 0.07
N THR A 28 2.45 8.14 0.40
CA THR A 28 3.11 7.29 -0.59
C THR A 28 2.13 6.28 -1.22
N PHE A 29 1.23 5.70 -0.43
CA PHE A 29 0.18 4.81 -0.91
C PHE A 29 -0.76 5.52 -1.89
N GLU A 30 -1.23 6.71 -1.54
CA GLU A 30 -2.13 7.50 -2.41
C GLU A 30 -1.44 7.92 -3.72
N TRP A 31 -0.18 8.35 -3.62
CA TRP A 31 0.63 8.68 -4.79
C TRP A 31 0.83 7.46 -5.70
N LEU A 32 1.09 6.29 -5.12
CA LEU A 32 1.32 5.05 -5.86
C LEU A 32 0.06 4.60 -6.60
N ASP A 33 -1.12 4.66 -5.96
CA ASP A 33 -2.40 4.37 -6.60
C ASP A 33 -2.62 5.27 -7.83
N ALA A 34 -2.44 6.59 -7.68
CA ALA A 34 -2.58 7.53 -8.78
C ALA A 34 -1.54 7.29 -9.90
N ALA A 35 -0.30 6.97 -9.54
CA ALA A 35 0.76 6.68 -10.52
C ALA A 35 0.48 5.41 -11.32
N LEU A 36 -0.01 4.35 -10.67
CA LEU A 36 -0.37 3.09 -11.32
C LEU A 36 -1.57 3.27 -12.25
N LYS A 37 -2.59 4.03 -11.84
CA LYS A 37 -3.75 4.36 -12.70
C LYS A 37 -3.31 5.07 -13.98
N ARG A 38 -2.34 5.98 -13.89
CA ARG A 38 -1.77 6.69 -15.04
C ARG A 38 -0.92 5.80 -15.94
N LYS A 39 -0.09 4.92 -15.35
CA LYS A 39 0.87 4.10 -16.09
C LYS A 39 0.25 2.84 -16.71
N TYR A 40 -0.74 2.26 -16.04
CA TYR A 40 -1.37 0.99 -16.43
C TYR A 40 -2.91 1.11 -16.45
N PRO A 41 -3.49 1.95 -17.33
CA PRO A 41 -4.93 2.20 -17.35
C PRO A 41 -5.78 0.98 -17.71
N ASN A 42 -5.21 0.01 -18.45
CA ASN A 42 -5.90 -1.20 -18.91
C ASN A 42 -5.60 -2.45 -18.08
N GLN A 43 -4.90 -2.30 -16.95
CA GLN A 43 -4.56 -3.41 -16.07
C GLN A 43 -5.38 -3.31 -14.79
N PRO A 44 -6.16 -4.35 -14.44
CA PRO A 44 -6.82 -4.38 -13.15
C PRO A 44 -5.76 -4.60 -12.06
N PHE A 45 -5.70 -3.69 -11.10
CA PHE A 45 -4.86 -3.84 -9.91
C PHE A 45 -5.63 -3.40 -8.67
N ARG A 46 -5.19 -3.89 -7.51
CA ARG A 46 -5.74 -3.56 -6.20
C ARG A 46 -4.60 -3.22 -5.28
N ILE A 47 -4.65 -2.04 -4.67
CA ILE A 47 -3.64 -1.60 -3.71
C ILE A 47 -4.25 -1.59 -2.31
N THR A 48 -3.55 -2.20 -1.35
CA THR A 48 -4.00 -2.32 0.04
C THR A 48 -2.90 -1.77 0.95
N TYR A 49 -3.26 -0.82 1.81
CA TYR A 49 -2.38 -0.33 2.86
C TYR A 49 -2.49 -1.25 4.09
N ILE A 50 -1.35 -1.69 4.61
CA ILE A 50 -1.26 -2.50 5.83
C ILE A 50 -0.42 -1.74 6.85
N ASP A 51 -1.04 -1.39 7.97
CA ASP A 51 -0.33 -0.81 9.11
C ASP A 51 0.39 -1.91 9.90
N ILE A 52 1.70 -1.79 10.05
CA ILE A 52 2.54 -2.76 10.77
C ILE A 52 2.59 -2.50 12.28
N GLU A 53 2.29 -1.28 12.74
CA GLU A 53 2.25 -0.95 14.17
C GLU A 53 0.91 -1.30 14.78
N HIS A 54 -0.17 -1.16 13.99
CA HIS A 54 -1.50 -1.63 14.35
C HIS A 54 -1.90 -2.80 13.44
N PRO A 55 -1.40 -4.03 13.70
CA PRO A 55 -1.77 -5.18 12.91
C PRO A 55 -3.31 -5.34 12.95
N PRO A 56 -4.00 -5.30 11.80
CA PRO A 56 -5.44 -5.43 11.80
C PRO A 56 -5.83 -6.83 12.29
N GLU A 57 -6.72 -6.89 13.30
CA GLU A 57 -7.24 -8.14 13.88
C GLU A 57 -8.02 -8.99 12.86
N ASN A 58 -8.40 -8.40 11.73
CA ASN A 58 -9.19 -9.05 10.67
C ASN A 58 -8.35 -10.02 9.82
N GLU A 59 -8.77 -11.30 9.82
CA GLU A 59 -8.15 -12.42 9.10
C GLU A 59 -8.00 -12.22 7.57
N GLN A 60 -8.73 -11.28 6.96
CA GLN A 60 -8.67 -11.02 5.52
C GLN A 60 -7.35 -10.36 5.07
N ASN A 61 -6.64 -9.66 5.95
CA ASN A 61 -5.33 -9.06 5.64
C ASN A 61 -4.14 -10.02 5.92
N LYS A 62 -4.37 -11.19 6.54
CA LYS A 62 -3.32 -12.22 6.73
C LYS A 62 -2.87 -12.87 5.42
N LYS A 63 -3.65 -12.77 4.32
CA LYS A 63 -3.28 -13.38 3.03
C LYS A 63 -2.04 -12.76 2.37
N GLY A 64 -1.67 -11.52 2.73
CA GLY A 64 -0.42 -10.89 2.28
C GLY A 64 0.79 -11.19 3.19
N ILE A 65 0.56 -11.86 4.33
CA ILE A 65 1.53 -12.16 5.39
C ILE A 65 1.70 -13.69 5.47
N VAL A 66 1.99 -14.34 4.34
CA VAL A 66 2.42 -15.74 4.27
C VAL A 66 3.72 -15.86 3.50
#